data_AF-A0AAU4TZC5-F1
#
_entry.id   AF-A0AAU4TZC5-F1
#
_cell.length_a   1.000
_cell.length_b   1.000
_cell.length_c   1.000
_cell.angle_alpha   90.00
_cell.angle_beta   90.00
_cell.angle_gamma   90.00
#
_symmetry.space_group_name_H-M   'P 1'
#
loop_
_entity.id
_entity.type
_entity.pdbx_description
1 polymer ?
#
loop_
_entity_poly.entity_id
_entity_poly.type
_entity_poly.pdbx_seq_one_letter_code
_entity_poly.pdbx_strand_id
1 'polypeptide(L)'
;MSDFDEPYDDGYGEDQGDELVGEDWPTVHTPVPVWVMLAGLSAKAYLMYAFLAEHINSNIQNPNRRIACPKQKAIAVVLELSDDRQVATYRKELEALGAIRTEKYRYAGGMRQGYKYFVRFNPPAGYEGQLRLRDFYNAHPEFKAAAKWEGRTEAAKKTAAATVPAQAKPATKPKPAPAREARKKTAAVALAPEVLQVLAAFRPELREAMRETAHTDAPKTLVTAVTKALKERTAEQLVSRVLRRWTTHGYAEKFETGRLERPVGAAVAMLRHGECPDPGCEDGELLADGEPCVLCLERGKDYKASHKAAREAKKEAAAAAAARPLCPGCEQDRGTEGALCPACVTGFERDIAGAAEKAVADVAAMAKVPAEWADARERVLGEAEQARERARQGGADGLGQFLAAQMAARSAATAVHRLRMATLDDDRHDRPQEPPAAPETAPAVPAMPVMYGADPAPCTGVRWNGDPCGRTTEAQDGLCGVCRGAQMAEHEDLAAAH
;
A
#
# COMPACT_ATOMS: atom_id res chain seq x y z
N MET A 1 -27.82 22.84 -26.18
CA MET A 1 -26.62 22.15 -26.71
C MET A 1 -25.71 21.83 -25.54
N SER A 2 -26.10 20.84 -24.75
CA SER A 2 -25.38 20.34 -23.58
C SER A 2 -25.45 18.81 -23.65
N ASP A 3 -24.72 18.25 -24.61
CA ASP A 3 -24.62 16.81 -24.87
C ASP A 3 -23.44 16.21 -24.09
N PHE A 4 -23.43 16.35 -22.76
CA PHE A 4 -22.30 15.88 -21.94
C PHE A 4 -22.70 15.24 -20.60
N ASP A 5 -23.91 14.67 -20.53
CA ASP A 5 -24.35 13.80 -19.43
C ASP A 5 -24.73 12.41 -19.98
N GLU A 6 -23.80 11.79 -20.69
CA GLU A 6 -23.91 10.37 -21.04
C GLU A 6 -23.18 9.54 -19.96
N PRO A 7 -23.89 8.67 -19.20
CA PRO A 7 -23.25 7.82 -18.22
C PRO A 7 -22.26 6.89 -18.93
N TYR A 8 -21.01 6.92 -18.48
CA TYR A 8 -19.93 6.09 -19.00
C TYR A 8 -20.18 4.63 -18.62
N ASP A 9 -21.00 3.97 -19.42
CA ASP A 9 -21.20 2.51 -19.44
C ASP A 9 -19.91 1.89 -19.99
N ASP A 10 -19.07 1.36 -19.10
CA ASP A 10 -17.84 0.68 -19.48
C ASP A 10 -18.19 -0.74 -19.95
N GLY A 11 -18.91 -0.85 -21.07
CA GLY A 11 -19.42 -2.06 -21.73
C GLY A 11 -18.38 -3.13 -22.06
N TYR A 12 -17.67 -3.60 -21.04
CA TYR A 12 -16.81 -4.75 -21.02
C TYR A 12 -17.69 -5.91 -20.59
N GLY A 13 -18.24 -6.60 -21.59
CA GLY A 13 -18.76 -7.94 -21.39
C GLY A 13 -17.72 -8.76 -20.64
N GLU A 14 -18.17 -9.47 -19.62
CA GLU A 14 -17.42 -10.49 -18.91
C GLU A 14 -17.05 -11.60 -19.92
N ASP A 15 -15.96 -11.39 -20.65
CA ASP A 15 -15.40 -12.39 -21.54
C ASP A 15 -14.93 -13.56 -20.68
N GLN A 16 -15.73 -14.62 -20.78
CA GLN A 16 -15.53 -15.96 -20.25
C GLN A 16 -14.13 -16.46 -20.63
N GLY A 17 -13.25 -16.70 -19.65
CA GLY A 17 -11.95 -17.30 -19.96
C GLY A 17 -11.01 -17.60 -18.79
N ASP A 18 -11.17 -16.97 -17.63
CA ASP A 18 -10.37 -17.30 -16.43
C ASP A 18 -11.28 -17.23 -15.20
N GLU A 19 -11.90 -18.36 -14.84
CA GLU A 19 -12.70 -18.50 -13.62
C GLU A 19 -11.75 -18.33 -12.41
N LEU A 20 -11.67 -17.11 -11.91
CA LEU A 20 -10.83 -16.74 -10.76
C LEU A 20 -11.47 -17.31 -9.49
N VAL A 21 -10.83 -18.33 -8.90
CA VAL A 21 -11.26 -18.99 -7.66
C VAL A 21 -11.34 -17.97 -6.52
N GLY A 22 -12.53 -17.86 -5.91
CA GLY A 22 -12.87 -16.83 -4.92
C GLY A 22 -12.21 -16.94 -3.53
N GLU A 23 -11.40 -17.98 -3.29
CA GLU A 23 -10.88 -18.31 -1.94
C GLU A 23 -9.53 -17.65 -1.58
N ASP A 24 -8.90 -16.90 -2.48
CA ASP A 24 -7.58 -16.29 -2.21
C ASP A 24 -7.67 -14.79 -1.90
N TRP A 25 -7.96 -14.45 -0.64
CA TRP A 25 -7.89 -13.08 -0.13
C TRP A 25 -6.61 -12.86 0.68
N PRO A 26 -5.76 -11.88 0.33
CA PRO A 26 -4.63 -11.54 1.17
C PRO A 26 -5.10 -10.90 2.49
N THR A 27 -4.47 -11.31 3.59
CA THR A 27 -4.58 -10.68 4.91
C THR A 27 -4.00 -9.26 4.91
N VAL A 28 -4.03 -8.54 6.04
CA VAL A 28 -3.38 -7.21 6.23
C VAL A 28 -1.92 -7.17 5.76
N HIS A 29 -1.25 -8.32 5.71
CA HIS A 29 0.06 -8.49 5.07
C HIS A 29 -0.10 -9.07 3.67
N THR A 30 0.61 -8.53 2.69
CA THR A 30 0.66 -9.06 1.31
C THR A 30 1.52 -10.32 1.25
N PRO A 31 0.93 -11.54 1.16
CA PRO A 31 1.71 -12.75 1.03
C PRO A 31 2.27 -12.84 -0.39
N VAL A 32 3.58 -13.08 -0.51
CA VAL A 32 4.18 -13.45 -1.80
C VAL A 32 4.11 -14.96 -1.95
N PRO A 33 3.47 -15.49 -3.01
CA PRO A 33 3.37 -16.93 -3.23
C PRO A 33 4.75 -17.58 -3.37
N VAL A 34 4.89 -18.78 -2.80
CA VAL A 34 6.16 -19.54 -2.83
C VAL A 34 6.61 -19.83 -4.26
N TRP A 35 5.69 -20.08 -5.18
CA TRP A 35 6.03 -20.36 -6.58
C TRP A 35 6.69 -19.15 -7.28
N VAL A 36 6.28 -17.92 -6.96
CA VAL A 36 6.91 -16.69 -7.47
C VAL A 36 8.29 -16.50 -6.84
N MET A 37 8.42 -16.77 -5.54
CA MET A 37 9.69 -16.68 -4.81
C MET A 37 10.75 -17.64 -5.38
N LEU A 38 10.34 -18.85 -5.79
CA LEU A 38 11.23 -19.88 -6.30
C LEU A 38 11.42 -19.86 -7.82
N ALA A 39 10.75 -18.97 -8.54
CA ALA A 39 10.79 -18.90 -10.00
C ALA A 39 12.11 -18.38 -10.61
N GLY A 40 13.09 -18.01 -9.79
CA GLY A 40 14.38 -17.49 -10.25
C GLY A 40 14.30 -16.07 -10.84
N LEU A 41 13.29 -15.29 -10.43
CA LEU A 41 13.16 -13.88 -10.81
C LEU A 41 14.33 -13.04 -10.29
N SER A 42 14.66 -11.98 -11.03
CA SER A 42 15.55 -10.93 -10.55
C SER A 42 14.96 -10.27 -9.30
N ALA A 43 15.84 -9.83 -8.39
CA ALA A 43 15.40 -9.19 -7.14
C ALA A 43 14.47 -7.98 -7.38
N LYS A 44 14.68 -7.24 -8.47
CA LYS A 44 13.82 -6.12 -8.87
C LYS A 44 12.48 -6.57 -9.46
N ALA A 45 12.42 -7.67 -10.20
CA ALA A 45 11.13 -8.24 -10.63
C ALA A 45 10.33 -8.78 -9.43
N TYR A 46 10.98 -9.44 -8.48
CA TYR A 46 10.36 -9.87 -7.23
C TYR A 46 9.81 -8.68 -6.42
N LEU A 47 10.60 -7.62 -6.25
CA LEU A 47 10.16 -6.40 -5.56
C LEU A 47 8.99 -5.71 -6.30
N MET A 48 9.01 -5.72 -7.64
CA MET A 48 7.91 -5.21 -8.46
C MET A 48 6.63 -6.01 -8.21
N TYR A 49 6.71 -7.34 -8.17
CA TYR A 49 5.56 -8.21 -7.88
C TYR A 49 4.97 -7.90 -6.49
N ALA A 50 5.83 -7.81 -5.47
CA ALA A 50 5.39 -7.49 -4.11
C ALA A 50 4.70 -6.12 -4.03
N PHE A 51 5.25 -5.10 -4.69
CA PHE A 51 4.64 -3.77 -4.76
C PHE A 51 3.28 -3.77 -5.48
N LEU A 52 3.14 -4.52 -6.58
CA LEU A 52 1.88 -4.64 -7.30
C LEU A 52 0.82 -5.36 -6.46
N ALA A 53 1.20 -6.41 -5.74
CA ALA A 53 0.31 -7.14 -4.84
C ALA A 53 -0.16 -6.26 -3.67
N GLU A 54 0.74 -5.47 -3.07
CA GLU A 54 0.41 -4.50 -2.01
C GLU A 54 -0.54 -3.39 -2.52
N HIS A 55 -0.36 -2.96 -3.76
CA HIS A 55 -1.20 -1.93 -4.36
C HIS A 55 -2.67 -2.39 -4.49
N ILE A 56 -2.91 -3.69 -4.66
CA ILE A 56 -4.27 -4.26 -4.64
C ILE A 56 -4.85 -4.13 -3.23
N ASN A 57 -4.06 -4.44 -2.20
CA ASN A 57 -4.48 -4.35 -0.79
C ASN A 57 -4.82 -2.92 -0.35
N SER A 58 -4.09 -1.92 -0.84
CA SER A 58 -4.43 -0.52 -0.54
C SER A 58 -5.78 -0.05 -1.08
N ASN A 59 -6.37 -0.78 -2.04
CA ASN A 59 -7.63 -0.45 -2.71
C ASN A 59 -8.72 -1.53 -2.49
N ILE A 60 -8.75 -2.16 -1.30
CA ILE A 60 -9.67 -3.24 -0.91
C ILE A 60 -11.17 -2.91 -1.09
N GLN A 61 -11.55 -1.65 -1.32
CA GLN A 61 -12.95 -1.24 -1.47
C GLN A 61 -13.71 -1.94 -2.63
N ASN A 62 -13.03 -2.64 -3.54
CA ASN A 62 -13.70 -3.42 -4.58
C ASN A 62 -13.11 -4.83 -4.70
N PRO A 63 -13.67 -5.82 -3.97
CA PRO A 63 -13.08 -7.15 -3.86
C PRO A 63 -12.98 -7.91 -5.20
N ASN A 64 -13.77 -7.53 -6.21
CA ASN A 64 -13.72 -8.25 -7.48
C ASN A 64 -12.61 -7.75 -8.42
N ARG A 65 -11.80 -6.77 -8.03
CA ARG A 65 -10.78 -6.15 -8.89
C ARG A 65 -9.36 -6.39 -8.38
N ARG A 66 -8.74 -7.51 -8.81
CA ARG A 66 -7.28 -7.78 -8.65
C ARG A 66 -6.43 -6.99 -9.66
N ILE A 67 -6.73 -5.71 -9.82
CA ILE A 67 -6.10 -4.85 -10.82
C ILE A 67 -5.29 -3.77 -10.11
N ALA A 68 -3.97 -3.83 -10.23
CA ALA A 68 -3.09 -2.75 -9.81
C ALA A 68 -2.92 -1.75 -10.96
N CYS A 69 -3.08 -0.44 -10.69
CA CYS A 69 -2.89 0.64 -11.66
C CYS A 69 -1.85 1.70 -11.22
N PRO A 70 -0.70 1.34 -10.62
CA PRO A 70 0.27 2.35 -10.23
C PRO A 70 0.92 2.99 -11.46
N LYS A 71 1.26 4.27 -11.34
CA LYS A 71 2.05 4.98 -12.37
C LYS A 71 3.43 4.32 -12.49
N GLN A 72 3.95 4.20 -13.71
CA GLN A 72 5.30 3.63 -13.93
C GLN A 72 6.38 4.36 -13.14
N LYS A 73 6.25 5.69 -12.99
CA LYS A 73 7.13 6.50 -12.14
C LYS A 73 7.15 6.04 -10.67
N ALA A 74 6.02 5.61 -10.12
CA ALA A 74 5.97 5.08 -8.75
C ALA A 74 6.68 3.73 -8.64
N ILE A 75 6.44 2.84 -9.61
CA ILE A 75 7.18 1.55 -9.69
C ILE A 75 8.69 1.82 -9.80
N ALA A 76 9.10 2.78 -10.63
CA ALA A 76 10.51 3.11 -10.82
C ALA A 76 11.19 3.58 -9.53
N VAL A 77 10.51 4.37 -8.70
CA VAL A 77 11.03 4.80 -7.39
C VAL A 77 11.22 3.61 -6.46
N VAL A 78 10.23 2.72 -6.36
CA VAL A 78 10.30 1.51 -5.50
C VAL A 78 11.41 0.57 -5.96
N LEU A 79 11.64 0.47 -7.27
CA LEU A 79 12.69 -0.35 -7.86
C LEU A 79 14.06 0.33 -7.90
N GLU A 80 14.20 1.54 -7.36
CA GLU A 80 15.43 2.34 -7.41
C GLU A 80 15.98 2.44 -8.84
N LEU A 81 15.11 2.82 -9.78
CA LEU A 81 15.44 3.01 -11.18
C LEU A 81 15.56 4.50 -11.49
N SER A 82 16.59 4.85 -12.27
CA SER A 82 16.80 6.24 -12.71
C SER A 82 15.82 6.67 -13.81
N ASP A 83 15.24 5.72 -14.55
CA ASP A 83 14.30 5.94 -15.64
C ASP A 83 13.09 5.00 -15.52
N ASP A 84 11.88 5.53 -15.66
CA ASP A 84 10.63 4.77 -15.57
C ASP A 84 10.44 3.78 -16.72
N ARG A 85 11.15 3.99 -17.84
CA ARG A 85 11.17 3.06 -18.97
C ARG A 85 11.81 1.71 -18.61
N GLN A 86 12.70 1.67 -17.63
CA GLN A 86 13.38 0.44 -17.19
C GLN A 86 12.41 -0.53 -16.50
N VAL A 87 11.26 -0.05 -16.01
CA VAL A 87 10.19 -0.90 -15.45
C VAL A 87 9.72 -1.94 -16.46
N ALA A 88 9.79 -1.64 -17.77
CA ALA A 88 9.38 -2.56 -18.83
C ALA A 88 10.19 -3.87 -18.83
N THR A 89 11.44 -3.85 -18.38
CA THR A 89 12.29 -5.05 -18.31
C THR A 89 11.74 -6.04 -17.27
N TYR A 90 11.49 -5.55 -16.05
CA TYR A 90 10.99 -6.37 -14.95
C TYR A 90 9.53 -6.78 -15.14
N ARG A 91 8.72 -5.92 -15.77
CA ARG A 91 7.37 -6.29 -16.21
C ARG A 91 7.41 -7.50 -17.14
N LYS A 92 8.25 -7.49 -18.17
CA LYS A 92 8.36 -8.60 -19.13
C LYS A 92 8.80 -9.89 -18.47
N GLU A 93 9.66 -9.80 -17.45
CA GLU A 93 10.10 -10.95 -16.67
C GLU A 93 8.94 -11.60 -15.91
N LEU A 94 8.10 -10.78 -15.26
CA LEU A 94 6.89 -11.25 -14.58
C LEU A 94 5.81 -11.76 -15.55
N GLU A 95 5.67 -11.13 -16.73
CA GLU A 95 4.78 -11.61 -17.80
C GLU A 95 5.23 -12.96 -18.35
N ALA A 96 6.54 -13.15 -18.55
CA ALA A 96 7.10 -14.42 -19.04
C ALA A 96 6.90 -15.57 -18.05
N LEU A 97 6.94 -15.28 -16.75
CA LEU A 97 6.59 -16.23 -15.70
C LEU A 97 5.08 -16.51 -15.61
N GLY A 98 4.23 -15.61 -16.16
CA GLY A 98 2.79 -15.66 -15.98
C GLY A 98 2.32 -15.19 -14.60
N ALA A 99 3.17 -14.49 -13.84
CA ALA A 99 2.83 -13.92 -12.53
C ALA A 99 1.97 -12.67 -12.64
N ILE A 100 2.04 -11.97 -13.77
CA ILE A 100 1.17 -10.84 -14.10
C ILE A 100 0.68 -10.92 -15.54
N ARG A 101 -0.52 -10.40 -15.79
CA ARG A 101 -0.98 -10.01 -17.13
C ARG A 101 -1.05 -8.49 -17.19
N THR A 102 -0.63 -7.89 -18.30
CA THR A 102 -0.66 -6.43 -18.45
C THR A 102 -1.54 -5.99 -19.61
N GLU A 103 -2.42 -5.04 -19.34
CA GLU A 103 -3.23 -4.38 -20.36
C GLU A 103 -2.85 -2.91 -20.47
N LYS A 104 -2.60 -2.45 -21.70
CA LYS A 104 -2.37 -1.03 -21.98
C LYS A 104 -3.72 -0.34 -22.07
N TYR A 105 -3.87 0.78 -21.38
CA TYR A 105 -5.02 1.65 -21.55
C TYR A 105 -4.57 3.07 -21.89
N ARG A 106 -5.45 3.84 -22.53
CA ARG A 106 -5.23 5.26 -22.75
C ARG A 106 -6.18 6.08 -21.90
N TYR A 107 -5.72 7.23 -21.42
CA TYR A 107 -6.52 8.17 -20.63
C TYR A 107 -6.21 9.61 -21.04
N ALA A 108 -7.00 10.56 -20.53
CA ALA A 108 -6.95 11.98 -20.92
C ALA A 108 -7.13 12.17 -22.44
N GLY A 109 -8.25 11.65 -22.98
CA GLY A 109 -8.58 11.78 -24.40
C GLY A 109 -7.61 11.05 -25.34
N GLY A 110 -6.99 9.96 -24.89
CA GLY A 110 -6.08 9.17 -25.72
C GLY A 110 -4.64 9.67 -25.76
N MET A 111 -4.32 10.80 -25.12
CA MET A 111 -2.98 11.40 -25.15
C MET A 111 -1.98 10.69 -24.23
N ARG A 112 -2.43 10.06 -23.14
CA ARG A 112 -1.55 9.38 -22.17
C ARG A 112 -1.81 7.88 -22.17
N GLN A 113 -0.74 7.11 -22.00
CA GLN A 113 -0.80 5.66 -21.87
C GLN A 113 -0.55 5.25 -20.41
N GLY A 114 -1.31 4.28 -19.93
CA GLY A 114 -1.13 3.62 -18.65
C GLY A 114 -1.15 2.11 -18.79
N TYR A 115 -0.89 1.41 -17.69
CA TYR A 115 -0.90 -0.05 -17.62
C TYR A 115 -1.80 -0.51 -16.47
N LYS A 116 -2.68 -1.46 -16.75
CA LYS A 116 -3.41 -2.25 -15.76
C LYS A 116 -2.64 -3.55 -15.55
N TYR A 117 -2.31 -3.88 -14.31
CA TYR A 117 -1.59 -5.10 -13.95
C TYR A 117 -2.54 -6.05 -13.22
N PHE A 118 -2.78 -7.21 -13.80
CA PHE A 118 -3.57 -8.29 -13.21
C PHE A 118 -2.60 -9.26 -12.53
N VAL A 119 -2.54 -9.21 -11.20
CA VAL A 119 -1.58 -10.00 -10.41
C VAL A 119 -2.16 -11.38 -10.10
N ARG A 120 -1.41 -12.45 -10.39
CA ARG A 120 -1.81 -13.83 -10.13
C ARG A 120 -1.12 -14.36 -8.88
N PHE A 121 -1.91 -14.77 -7.88
CA PHE A 121 -1.39 -15.43 -6.66
C PHE A 121 -1.19 -16.93 -6.86
N ASN A 122 -1.97 -17.54 -7.77
CA ASN A 122 -1.81 -18.94 -8.17
C ASN A 122 -0.95 -19.05 -9.44
N PRO A 123 -0.17 -20.13 -9.57
CA PRO A 123 0.61 -20.39 -10.77
C PRO A 123 -0.31 -20.55 -11.99
N PRO A 124 0.12 -20.15 -13.19
CA PRO A 124 -0.64 -20.41 -14.42
C PRO A 124 -0.77 -21.91 -14.69
N ALA A 125 -1.80 -22.29 -15.46
CA ALA A 125 -1.97 -23.67 -15.89
C ALA A 125 -0.73 -24.15 -16.67
N GLY A 126 -0.23 -25.34 -16.32
CA GLY A 126 0.99 -25.90 -16.92
C GLY A 126 2.31 -25.37 -16.36
N TYR A 127 2.30 -24.64 -15.24
CA TYR A 127 3.54 -24.25 -14.56
C TYR A 127 4.30 -25.48 -14.04
N GLU A 128 5.48 -25.74 -14.58
CA GLU A 128 6.34 -26.89 -14.21
C GLU A 128 7.34 -26.57 -13.07
N GLY A 129 7.35 -25.34 -12.57
CA GLY A 129 8.26 -24.93 -11.50
C GLY A 129 7.84 -25.45 -10.12
N GLN A 130 8.69 -25.18 -9.12
CA GLN A 130 8.44 -25.61 -7.74
C GLN A 130 7.27 -24.82 -7.13
N LEU A 131 6.29 -25.53 -6.59
CA LEU A 131 5.09 -24.94 -5.98
C LEU A 131 5.23 -24.76 -4.47
N ARG A 132 6.00 -25.65 -3.82
CA ARG A 132 6.19 -25.66 -2.37
C ARG A 132 7.67 -25.57 -2.06
N LEU A 133 7.99 -24.95 -0.92
CA LEU A 133 9.37 -24.86 -0.44
C LEU A 133 9.96 -26.25 -0.15
N ARG A 134 9.11 -27.23 0.17
CA ARG A 134 9.50 -28.63 0.30
C ARG A 134 10.08 -29.20 -1.01
N ASP A 135 9.54 -28.82 -2.16
CA ASP A 135 10.00 -29.30 -3.46
C ASP A 135 11.39 -28.75 -3.77
N PHE A 136 11.65 -27.49 -3.42
CA PHE A 136 12.99 -26.88 -3.47
C PHE A 136 14.01 -27.69 -2.65
N TYR A 137 13.73 -27.94 -1.37
CA TYR A 137 14.68 -28.69 -0.51
C TYR A 137 14.84 -30.16 -0.92
N ASN A 138 13.85 -30.75 -1.59
CA ASN A 138 13.98 -32.10 -2.13
C ASN A 138 14.85 -32.12 -3.39
N ALA A 139 14.74 -31.09 -4.24
CA ALA A 139 15.60 -30.91 -5.41
C ALA A 139 17.04 -30.54 -5.04
N HIS A 140 17.22 -29.89 -3.88
CA HIS A 140 18.51 -29.42 -3.36
C HIS A 140 18.85 -30.03 -1.99
N PRO A 141 19.18 -31.33 -1.94
CA PRO A 141 19.49 -32.01 -0.68
C PRO A 141 20.68 -31.40 0.06
N GLU A 142 21.59 -30.72 -0.64
CA GLU A 142 22.73 -29.99 -0.06
C GLU A 142 22.29 -28.90 0.94
N PHE A 143 21.14 -28.26 0.72
CA PHE A 143 20.60 -27.24 1.63
C PHE A 143 19.79 -27.85 2.77
N LYS A 144 19.29 -29.08 2.60
CA LYS A 144 18.45 -29.77 3.60
C LYS A 144 19.20 -30.06 4.90
N ALA A 145 20.49 -30.35 4.81
CA ALA A 145 21.35 -30.55 5.99
C ALA A 145 21.62 -29.24 6.74
N ALA A 146 21.79 -28.11 6.03
CA ALA A 146 22.01 -26.78 6.62
C ALA A 146 20.73 -26.15 7.22
N ALA A 147 19.56 -26.62 6.79
CA ALA A 147 18.26 -26.19 7.30
C ALA A 147 17.89 -26.82 8.65
N LYS A 148 18.48 -27.95 9.03
CA LYS A 148 18.27 -28.54 10.37
C LYS A 148 18.95 -27.67 11.43
N TRP A 149 18.14 -27.09 12.32
CA TRP A 149 18.59 -26.25 13.44
C TRP A 149 19.70 -26.93 14.27
N GLU A 150 19.59 -28.24 14.47
CA GLU A 150 20.53 -29.08 15.24
C GLU A 150 21.97 -29.10 14.67
N GLY A 151 22.15 -28.86 13.36
CA GLY A 151 23.48 -28.81 12.74
C GLY A 151 24.19 -27.45 12.88
N ARG A 152 23.44 -26.37 13.17
CA ARG A 152 24.01 -25.01 13.24
C ARG A 152 24.77 -24.75 14.53
N THR A 153 24.39 -25.38 15.64
CA THR A 153 25.10 -25.23 16.92
C THR A 153 26.46 -25.93 16.91
N GLU A 154 26.58 -27.08 16.26
CA GLU A 154 27.85 -27.80 16.08
C GLU A 154 28.77 -27.12 15.05
N ALA A 155 28.21 -26.67 13.91
CA ALA A 155 28.99 -25.96 12.90
C ALA A 155 29.48 -24.58 13.39
N ALA A 156 28.65 -23.83 14.12
CA ALA A 156 29.04 -22.54 14.72
C ALA A 156 30.11 -22.70 15.81
N LYS A 157 30.08 -23.79 16.59
CA LYS A 157 31.16 -24.13 17.53
C LYS A 157 32.48 -24.44 16.83
N LYS A 158 32.46 -25.04 15.63
CA LYS A 158 33.67 -25.33 14.84
C LYS A 158 34.23 -24.11 14.09
N THR A 159 33.40 -23.18 13.63
CA THR A 159 33.87 -21.97 12.92
C THR A 159 34.27 -20.83 13.85
N ALA A 160 33.85 -20.80 15.12
CA ALA A 160 34.36 -19.83 16.10
C ALA A 160 35.87 -20.02 16.44
N ALA A 161 36.47 -21.17 16.08
CA ALA A 161 37.89 -21.45 16.30
C ALA A 161 38.78 -21.22 15.06
N ALA A 162 38.21 -20.85 13.91
CA ALA A 162 38.97 -20.63 12.67
C ALA A 162 38.88 -19.17 12.23
N THR A 163 39.99 -18.46 12.34
CA THR A 163 40.18 -17.07 11.92
C THR A 163 39.78 -16.91 10.45
N VAL A 164 38.83 -16.00 10.18
CA VAL A 164 38.29 -15.72 8.84
C VAL A 164 39.34 -15.01 7.98
N PRO A 165 39.80 -15.57 6.84
CA PRO A 165 40.56 -14.80 5.87
C PRO A 165 39.60 -13.94 5.03
N ALA A 166 39.98 -12.68 4.82
CA ALA A 166 39.25 -11.70 4.02
C ALA A 166 38.99 -12.21 2.59
N GLN A 167 37.72 -12.34 2.21
CA GLN A 167 37.32 -12.71 0.85
C GLN A 167 37.54 -11.54 -0.12
N ALA A 168 38.46 -11.74 -1.06
CA ALA A 168 38.66 -10.87 -2.20
C ALA A 168 37.49 -10.96 -3.19
N LYS A 169 36.98 -9.79 -3.61
CA LYS A 169 35.99 -9.62 -4.67
C LYS A 169 36.48 -10.24 -5.99
N PRO A 170 35.68 -11.08 -6.68
CA PRO A 170 36.01 -11.49 -8.04
C PRO A 170 35.71 -10.35 -9.02
N ALA A 171 36.74 -9.93 -9.76
CA ALA A 171 36.64 -8.95 -10.83
C ALA A 171 35.96 -9.55 -12.07
N THR A 172 34.79 -9.01 -12.42
CA THR A 172 34.07 -9.34 -13.65
C THR A 172 34.72 -8.63 -14.84
N LYS A 173 35.21 -9.40 -15.82
CA LYS A 173 35.73 -8.90 -17.10
C LYS A 173 34.59 -8.31 -17.95
N PRO A 174 34.66 -7.04 -18.40
CA PRO A 174 33.71 -6.52 -19.37
C PRO A 174 34.12 -6.93 -20.80
N LYS A 175 33.13 -7.40 -21.56
CA LYS A 175 33.21 -7.72 -22.99
C LYS A 175 33.11 -6.42 -23.80
N PRO A 176 33.95 -6.16 -24.82
CA PRO A 176 33.98 -4.87 -25.50
C PRO A 176 32.82 -4.75 -26.50
N ALA A 177 32.06 -3.67 -26.40
CA ALA A 177 31.15 -3.21 -27.44
C ALA A 177 31.94 -2.38 -28.49
N PRO A 178 31.53 -2.40 -29.77
CA PRO A 178 32.29 -1.76 -30.84
C PRO A 178 32.31 -0.23 -30.68
N ALA A 179 33.54 0.30 -30.80
CA ALA A 179 33.86 1.71 -30.72
C ALA A 179 33.09 2.52 -31.77
N ARG A 180 32.21 3.42 -31.29
CA ARG A 180 31.69 4.51 -32.10
C ARG A 180 32.71 5.65 -32.01
N GLU A 181 33.40 5.88 -33.11
CA GLU A 181 34.48 6.86 -33.24
C GLU A 181 34.11 8.25 -32.70
N ALA A 182 34.98 8.70 -31.79
CA ALA A 182 35.39 10.05 -31.48
C ALA A 182 34.73 11.16 -32.33
N ARG A 183 33.66 11.76 -31.79
CA ARG A 183 33.15 13.04 -32.28
C ARG A 183 33.84 14.18 -31.53
N LYS A 184 34.80 14.80 -32.22
CA LYS A 184 35.26 16.20 -32.11
C LYS A 184 35.62 16.72 -30.72
N LYS A 185 36.93 16.95 -30.53
CA LYS A 185 37.47 17.99 -29.64
C LYS A 185 36.75 19.31 -29.95
N THR A 186 35.78 19.68 -29.12
CA THR A 186 35.18 21.01 -29.11
C THR A 186 36.27 21.99 -28.71
N ALA A 187 36.74 22.77 -29.69
CA ALA A 187 37.51 23.98 -29.40
C ALA A 187 36.72 24.81 -28.38
N ALA A 188 37.40 25.23 -27.31
CA ALA A 188 36.82 26.13 -26.32
C ALA A 188 36.39 27.41 -27.05
N VAL A 189 35.08 27.56 -27.25
CA VAL A 189 34.51 28.76 -27.85
C VAL A 189 34.73 29.88 -26.84
N ALA A 190 35.55 30.87 -27.20
CA ALA A 190 35.73 32.07 -26.39
C ALA A 190 34.36 32.73 -26.20
N LEU A 191 33.90 32.82 -24.95
CA LEU A 191 32.64 33.48 -24.60
C LEU A 191 32.85 34.99 -24.59
N ALA A 192 31.83 35.74 -24.99
CA ALA A 192 31.83 37.20 -24.93
C ALA A 192 31.96 37.69 -23.46
N PRO A 193 32.64 38.84 -23.21
CA PRO A 193 32.87 39.34 -21.85
C PRO A 193 31.58 39.61 -21.07
N GLU A 194 30.51 40.03 -21.73
CA GLU A 194 29.20 40.29 -21.12
C GLU A 194 28.56 39.00 -20.62
N VAL A 195 28.75 37.88 -21.34
CA VAL A 195 28.27 36.57 -20.90
C VAL A 195 29.01 36.11 -19.66
N LEU A 196 30.34 36.32 -19.62
CA LEU A 196 31.16 35.98 -18.46
C LEU A 196 30.78 36.80 -17.22
N GLN A 197 30.47 38.09 -17.39
CA GLN A 197 30.00 38.97 -16.31
C GLN A 197 28.70 38.44 -15.66
N VAL A 198 27.72 38.03 -16.47
CA VAL A 198 26.46 37.46 -15.95
C VAL A 198 26.68 36.10 -15.30
N LEU A 199 27.54 35.24 -15.88
CA LEU A 199 27.87 33.94 -15.29
C LEU A 199 28.58 34.09 -13.94
N ALA A 200 29.45 35.10 -13.78
CA ALA A 200 30.15 35.38 -12.53
C ALA A 200 29.22 35.89 -11.41
N ALA A 201 28.06 36.46 -11.75
CA ALA A 201 27.09 36.96 -10.77
C ALA A 201 26.28 35.86 -10.09
N PHE A 202 26.24 34.64 -10.63
CA PHE A 202 25.66 33.51 -9.90
C PHE A 202 26.47 33.24 -8.63
N ARG A 203 25.76 32.99 -7.53
CA ARG A 203 26.35 32.65 -6.24
C ARG A 203 27.35 31.49 -6.36
N PRO A 204 28.51 31.56 -5.67
CA PRO A 204 29.57 30.58 -5.83
C PRO A 204 29.10 29.14 -5.54
N GLU A 205 28.20 28.98 -4.59
CA GLU A 205 27.62 27.69 -4.18
C GLU A 205 26.75 27.10 -5.31
N LEU A 206 25.96 27.94 -5.99
CA LEU A 206 25.20 27.51 -7.17
C LEU A 206 26.13 27.13 -8.33
N ARG A 207 27.21 27.89 -8.53
CA ARG A 207 28.22 27.58 -9.56
C ARG A 207 28.92 26.25 -9.28
N GLU A 208 29.23 25.97 -8.03
CA GLU A 208 29.78 24.68 -7.62
C GLU A 208 28.82 23.52 -7.90
N ALA A 209 27.55 23.65 -7.52
CA ALA A 209 26.54 22.63 -7.83
C ALA A 209 26.33 22.45 -9.35
N MET A 210 26.47 23.51 -10.15
CA MET A 210 26.49 23.39 -11.61
C MET A 210 27.73 22.66 -12.13
N ARG A 211 28.92 22.87 -11.55
CA ARG A 211 30.12 22.09 -11.89
C ARG A 211 29.97 20.63 -11.52
N GLU A 212 29.35 20.32 -10.40
CA GLU A 212 29.11 18.93 -9.99
C GLU A 212 28.16 18.22 -10.97
N THR A 213 27.05 18.87 -11.31
CA THR A 213 26.00 18.27 -12.14
C THR A 213 26.27 18.31 -13.65
N ALA A 214 26.94 19.34 -14.14
CA ALA A 214 27.17 19.57 -15.57
C ALA A 214 28.65 19.56 -15.97
N HIS A 215 29.58 19.41 -15.02
CA HIS A 215 31.03 19.39 -15.23
C HIS A 215 31.59 20.68 -15.88
N THR A 216 30.86 21.80 -15.80
CA THR A 216 31.27 23.11 -16.31
C THR A 216 30.54 24.24 -15.62
N ASP A 217 31.21 25.40 -15.49
CA ASP A 217 30.60 26.67 -15.03
C ASP A 217 29.74 27.35 -16.10
N ALA A 218 29.91 26.94 -17.36
CA ALA A 218 29.19 27.51 -18.50
C ALA A 218 28.44 26.43 -19.30
N PRO A 219 27.40 25.78 -18.72
CA PRO A 219 26.58 24.84 -19.47
C PRO A 219 26.01 25.52 -20.73
N LYS A 220 26.04 24.82 -21.87
CA LYS A 220 25.58 25.38 -23.16
C LYS A 220 24.16 25.96 -23.09
N THR A 221 23.27 25.32 -22.32
CA THR A 221 21.89 25.80 -22.08
C THR A 221 21.86 27.13 -21.36
N LEU A 222 22.71 27.33 -20.35
CA LEU A 222 22.83 28.57 -19.60
C LEU A 222 23.43 29.68 -20.46
N VAL A 223 24.53 29.39 -21.18
CA VAL A 223 25.15 30.34 -22.11
C VAL A 223 24.14 30.82 -23.16
N THR A 224 23.38 29.89 -23.75
CA THR A 224 22.33 30.22 -24.74
C THR A 224 21.25 31.12 -24.13
N ALA A 225 20.85 30.87 -22.87
CA ALA A 225 19.87 31.70 -22.17
C ALA A 225 20.39 33.11 -21.89
N VAL A 226 21.65 33.24 -21.44
CA VAL A 226 22.31 34.55 -21.22
C VAL A 226 22.41 35.32 -22.54
N THR A 227 22.94 34.70 -23.59
CA THR A 227 23.07 35.34 -24.91
C THR A 227 21.71 35.78 -25.47
N LYS A 228 20.63 35.01 -25.23
CA LYS A 228 19.28 35.41 -25.64
C LYS A 228 18.81 36.62 -24.84
N ALA A 229 19.00 36.63 -23.52
CA ALA A 229 18.57 37.71 -22.65
C ALA A 229 19.33 39.02 -22.92
N LEU A 230 20.62 38.93 -23.28
CA LEU A 230 21.45 40.08 -23.65
C LEU A 230 20.99 40.81 -24.92
N LYS A 231 20.05 40.25 -25.71
CA LYS A 231 19.47 40.95 -26.86
C LYS A 231 18.50 42.06 -26.47
N GLU A 232 17.94 41.98 -25.27
CA GLU A 232 16.89 42.88 -24.77
C GLU A 232 17.33 43.66 -23.53
N ARG A 233 18.44 43.27 -22.90
CA ARG A 233 18.93 43.76 -21.61
C ARG A 233 20.43 43.90 -21.59
N THR A 234 20.94 44.82 -20.77
CA THR A 234 22.38 44.93 -20.52
C THR A 234 22.86 43.83 -19.55
N ALA A 235 24.17 43.60 -19.50
CA ALA A 235 24.75 42.63 -18.57
C ALA A 235 24.48 43.02 -17.11
N GLU A 236 24.57 44.32 -16.78
CA GLU A 236 24.32 44.86 -15.43
C GLU A 236 22.88 44.59 -14.99
N GLN A 237 21.90 44.77 -15.89
CA GLN A 237 20.50 44.48 -15.60
C GLN A 237 20.29 42.99 -15.30
N LEU A 238 20.94 42.10 -16.06
CA LEU A 238 20.86 40.66 -15.83
C LEU A 238 21.57 40.23 -14.53
N VAL A 239 22.69 40.85 -14.18
CA VAL A 239 23.38 40.65 -12.90
C VAL A 239 22.46 41.01 -11.74
N SER A 240 21.86 42.19 -11.75
CA SER A 240 20.91 42.64 -10.73
C SER A 240 19.69 41.69 -10.64
N ARG A 241 19.15 41.25 -11.79
CA ARG A 241 18.06 40.26 -11.84
C ARG A 241 18.43 38.96 -11.15
N VAL A 242 19.59 38.38 -11.48
CA VAL A 242 20.04 37.10 -10.91
C VAL A 242 20.21 37.21 -9.40
N LEU A 243 20.88 38.27 -8.91
CA LEU A 243 21.10 38.47 -7.48
C LEU A 243 19.80 38.67 -6.70
N ARG A 244 18.86 39.45 -7.24
CA ARG A 244 17.56 39.67 -6.60
C ARG A 244 16.71 38.41 -6.59
N ARG A 245 16.59 37.71 -7.71
CA ARG A 245 15.77 36.48 -7.80
C ARG A 245 16.30 35.34 -6.97
N TRP A 246 17.61 35.27 -6.76
CA TRP A 246 18.21 34.28 -5.86
C TRP A 246 17.55 34.31 -4.47
N THR A 247 17.32 35.50 -3.93
CA THR A 247 16.66 35.67 -2.62
C THR A 247 15.15 35.69 -2.74
N THR A 248 14.57 36.51 -3.63
CA THR A 248 13.12 36.74 -3.67
C THR A 248 12.32 35.53 -4.15
N HIS A 249 12.87 34.68 -5.03
CA HIS A 249 12.19 33.47 -5.49
C HIS A 249 12.50 32.23 -4.62
N GLY A 250 13.19 32.43 -3.50
CA GLY A 250 13.54 31.37 -2.53
C GLY A 250 14.55 30.35 -3.06
N TYR A 251 15.38 30.70 -4.05
CA TYR A 251 16.43 29.79 -4.53
C TYR A 251 17.54 29.60 -3.50
N ALA A 252 17.85 30.63 -2.70
CA ALA A 252 18.75 30.54 -1.56
C ALA A 252 18.30 29.46 -0.56
N GLU A 253 17.06 29.58 -0.06
CA GLU A 253 16.48 28.62 0.88
C GLU A 253 16.39 27.20 0.30
N LYS A 254 15.97 27.08 -0.98
CA LYS A 254 15.92 25.78 -1.66
C LYS A 254 17.30 25.14 -1.79
N PHE A 255 18.34 25.93 -1.97
CA PHE A 255 19.71 25.44 -2.03
C PHE A 255 20.19 24.97 -0.65
N GLU A 256 20.03 25.81 0.38
CA GLU A 256 20.42 25.49 1.76
C GLU A 256 19.70 24.26 2.32
N THR A 257 18.43 24.06 1.95
CA THR A 257 17.63 22.90 2.36
C THR A 257 17.86 21.65 1.49
N GLY A 258 18.75 21.70 0.49
CA GLY A 258 18.99 20.58 -0.43
C GLY A 258 17.82 20.26 -1.37
N ARG A 259 16.81 21.15 -1.46
CA ARG A 259 15.62 20.98 -2.31
C ARG A 259 15.84 21.46 -3.75
N LEU A 260 17.00 22.04 -4.06
CA LEU A 260 17.33 22.51 -5.40
C LEU A 260 17.84 21.37 -6.30
N GLU A 261 16.93 20.52 -6.79
CA GLU A 261 17.26 19.33 -7.59
C GLU A 261 18.02 19.62 -8.90
N ARG A 262 17.86 20.83 -9.47
CA ARG A 262 18.36 21.18 -10.81
C ARG A 262 19.06 22.56 -10.82
N PRO A 263 20.35 22.63 -10.44
CA PRO A 263 21.10 23.88 -10.38
C PRO A 263 21.08 24.68 -11.70
N VAL A 264 21.35 24.01 -12.83
CA VAL A 264 21.33 24.65 -14.16
C VAL A 264 19.93 25.15 -14.53
N GLY A 265 18.89 24.40 -14.14
CA GLY A 265 17.50 24.78 -14.37
C GLY A 265 17.11 26.05 -13.60
N ALA A 266 17.55 26.16 -12.34
CA ALA A 266 17.37 27.34 -11.51
C ALA A 266 18.10 28.57 -12.08
N ALA A 267 19.35 28.40 -12.52
CA ALA A 267 20.11 29.46 -13.18
C ALA A 267 19.41 29.99 -14.45
N VAL A 268 18.91 29.09 -15.30
CA VAL A 268 18.13 29.48 -16.49
C VAL A 268 16.79 30.13 -16.10
N ALA A 269 16.11 29.65 -15.06
CA ALA A 269 14.85 30.22 -14.60
C ALA A 269 15.02 31.66 -14.07
N MET A 270 16.13 31.96 -13.38
CA MET A 270 16.46 33.32 -12.95
C MET A 270 16.64 34.29 -14.13
N LEU A 271 17.10 33.81 -15.29
CA LEU A 271 17.30 34.65 -16.48
C LEU A 271 16.03 34.89 -17.31
N ARG A 272 14.99 34.07 -17.17
CA ARG A 272 13.75 34.21 -17.97
C ARG A 272 13.04 35.53 -17.68
N HIS A 273 12.38 36.12 -18.67
CA HIS A 273 11.47 37.24 -18.40
C HIS A 273 10.37 36.78 -17.43
N GLY A 274 9.89 37.69 -16.58
CA GLY A 274 8.76 37.40 -15.70
C GLY A 274 7.48 37.12 -16.50
N GLU A 275 6.42 36.76 -15.81
CA GLU A 275 5.10 36.57 -16.47
C GLU A 275 4.41 37.91 -16.80
N CYS A 276 5.02 39.05 -16.45
CA CYS A 276 4.42 40.35 -16.75
C CYS A 276 4.41 40.57 -18.27
N PRO A 277 3.28 41.03 -18.86
CA PRO A 277 3.24 41.32 -20.29
C PRO A 277 4.02 42.59 -20.68
N ASP A 278 4.41 43.43 -19.72
CA ASP A 278 5.19 44.64 -19.96
C ASP A 278 6.70 44.31 -20.09
N PRO A 279 7.32 44.54 -21.27
CA PRO A 279 8.74 44.26 -21.48
C PRO A 279 9.66 45.20 -20.68
N GLY A 280 9.16 46.32 -20.16
CA GLY A 280 9.87 47.21 -19.24
C GLY A 280 9.81 46.76 -17.79
N CYS A 281 8.93 45.80 -17.45
CA CYS A 281 8.77 45.28 -16.10
C CYS A 281 9.83 44.22 -15.77
N GLU A 282 10.37 44.33 -14.56
CA GLU A 282 11.37 43.47 -14.00
C GLU A 282 10.99 43.08 -12.57
N ASP A 283 10.33 41.93 -12.42
CA ASP A 283 9.89 41.39 -11.12
C ASP A 283 8.96 42.33 -10.34
N GLY A 284 8.19 43.16 -11.04
CA GLY A 284 7.27 44.11 -10.43
C GLY A 284 7.79 45.53 -10.31
N GLU A 285 8.98 45.84 -10.82
CA GLU A 285 9.54 47.19 -10.92
C GLU A 285 9.77 47.55 -12.40
N LEU A 286 9.52 48.79 -12.79
CA LEU A 286 9.80 49.28 -14.14
C LEU A 286 11.28 49.66 -14.26
N LEU A 287 11.93 49.28 -15.36
CA LEU A 287 13.37 49.53 -15.54
C LEU A 287 13.73 50.99 -15.81
N ALA A 288 12.78 51.82 -16.23
CA ALA A 288 13.06 53.20 -16.61
C ALA A 288 13.29 54.10 -15.38
N ASP A 289 12.54 53.86 -14.31
CA ASP A 289 12.41 54.72 -13.14
C ASP A 289 12.49 53.95 -11.81
N GLY A 290 12.36 52.63 -11.83
CA GLY A 290 12.30 51.79 -10.62
C GLY A 290 10.92 51.81 -9.94
N GLU A 291 9.91 52.41 -10.55
CA GLU A 291 8.56 52.49 -9.98
C GLU A 291 7.87 51.12 -10.00
N PRO A 292 6.96 50.83 -9.06
CA PRO A 292 6.25 49.57 -9.04
C PRO A 292 5.35 49.43 -10.28
N CYS A 293 5.48 48.31 -10.98
CA CYS A 293 4.71 48.00 -12.17
C CYS A 293 3.23 47.79 -11.83
N VAL A 294 2.38 48.68 -12.34
CA VAL A 294 0.92 48.67 -12.13
C VAL A 294 0.30 47.33 -12.54
N LEU A 295 0.73 46.75 -13.66
CA LEU A 295 0.22 45.45 -14.13
C LEU A 295 0.56 44.30 -13.16
N CYS A 296 1.74 44.30 -12.57
CA CYS A 296 2.11 43.32 -11.55
C CYS A 296 1.30 43.49 -10.27
N LEU A 297 1.00 44.74 -9.87
CA LEU A 297 0.15 45.03 -8.71
C LEU A 297 -1.30 44.56 -8.93
N GLU A 298 -1.87 44.85 -10.10
CA GLU A 298 -3.22 44.40 -10.48
C GLU A 298 -3.31 42.87 -10.53
N ARG A 299 -2.38 42.22 -11.23
CA ARG A 299 -2.28 40.75 -11.23
C ARG A 299 -2.11 40.16 -9.83
N GLY A 300 -1.35 40.83 -8.96
CA GLY A 300 -1.18 40.42 -7.58
C GLY A 300 -2.49 40.48 -6.78
N LYS A 301 -3.32 41.51 -7.02
CA LYS A 301 -4.67 41.62 -6.45
C LYS A 301 -5.60 40.54 -7.01
N ASP A 302 -5.59 40.32 -8.32
CA ASP A 302 -6.41 39.31 -9.00
C ASP A 302 -6.05 37.90 -8.54
N TYR A 303 -4.76 37.60 -8.43
CA TYR A 303 -4.28 36.31 -7.91
C TYR A 303 -4.75 36.09 -6.47
N LYS A 304 -4.62 37.09 -5.59
CA LYS A 304 -5.10 37.00 -4.21
C LYS A 304 -6.61 36.83 -4.14
N ALA A 305 -7.37 37.54 -4.97
CA ALA A 305 -8.83 37.43 -5.03
C ALA A 305 -9.27 36.05 -5.55
N SER A 306 -8.66 35.57 -6.65
CA SER A 306 -8.91 34.24 -7.21
C SER A 306 -8.58 33.12 -6.21
N HIS A 307 -7.43 33.20 -5.56
CA HIS A 307 -7.02 32.20 -4.57
C HIS A 307 -7.92 32.21 -3.32
N LYS A 308 -8.40 33.39 -2.89
CA LYS A 308 -9.38 33.51 -1.82
C LYS A 308 -10.71 32.87 -2.23
N ALA A 309 -11.24 33.21 -3.41
CA ALA A 309 -12.48 32.65 -3.93
C ALA A 309 -12.41 31.12 -4.09
N ALA A 310 -11.28 30.59 -4.60
CA ALA A 310 -11.06 29.15 -4.70
C ALA A 310 -11.04 28.45 -3.33
N ARG A 311 -10.46 29.08 -2.30
CA ARG A 311 -10.46 28.56 -0.93
C ARG A 311 -11.86 28.59 -0.31
N GLU A 312 -12.62 29.64 -0.54
CA GLU A 312 -14.01 29.76 -0.08
C GLU A 312 -14.90 28.72 -0.76
N ALA A 313 -14.84 28.59 -2.08
CA ALA A 313 -15.56 27.56 -2.83
C ALA A 313 -15.20 26.13 -2.38
N LYS A 314 -13.93 25.86 -2.09
CA LYS A 314 -13.51 24.56 -1.53
C LYS A 314 -14.10 24.31 -0.15
N LYS A 315 -14.17 25.34 0.71
CA LYS A 315 -14.76 25.25 2.05
C LYS A 315 -16.27 25.01 1.96
N GLU A 316 -16.96 25.72 1.07
CA GLU A 316 -18.39 25.53 0.82
C GLU A 316 -18.69 24.13 0.26
N ALA A 317 -17.90 23.65 -0.70
CA ALA A 317 -18.04 22.30 -1.24
C ALA A 317 -17.81 21.22 -0.16
N ALA A 318 -16.82 21.43 0.72
CA ALA A 318 -16.58 20.52 1.85
C ALA A 318 -17.73 20.54 2.87
N ALA A 319 -18.28 21.72 3.19
CA ALA A 319 -19.43 21.85 4.07
C ALA A 319 -20.68 21.21 3.47
N ALA A 320 -20.92 21.41 2.17
CA ALA A 320 -22.03 20.79 1.43
C ALA A 320 -21.89 19.26 1.38
N ALA A 321 -20.68 18.73 1.22
CA ALA A 321 -20.42 17.28 1.27
C ALA A 321 -20.64 16.71 2.68
N ALA A 322 -20.20 17.41 3.73
CA ALA A 322 -20.38 16.98 5.12
C ALA A 322 -21.85 17.03 5.58
N ALA A 323 -22.66 17.92 5.00
CA ALA A 323 -24.08 18.03 5.30
C ALA A 323 -24.94 16.95 4.61
N ARG A 324 -24.38 16.14 3.70
CA ARG A 324 -25.15 15.09 3.02
C ARG A 324 -25.44 13.95 4.00
N PRO A 325 -26.71 13.59 4.20
CA PRO A 325 -27.06 12.49 5.07
C PRO A 325 -26.57 11.16 4.46
N LEU A 326 -25.70 10.47 5.20
CA LEU A 326 -25.11 9.19 4.78
C LEU A 326 -26.03 8.03 5.19
N CYS A 327 -25.98 6.93 4.45
CA CYS A 327 -26.62 5.69 4.86
C CYS A 327 -26.04 5.22 6.21
N PRO A 328 -26.84 5.02 7.26
CA PRO A 328 -26.32 4.64 8.58
C PRO A 328 -25.73 3.22 8.60
N GLY A 329 -26.05 2.37 7.61
CA GLY A 329 -25.53 1.00 7.53
C GLY A 329 -24.14 0.86 6.89
N CYS A 330 -23.80 1.74 5.93
CA CYS A 330 -22.51 1.65 5.20
C CYS A 330 -21.75 2.97 5.11
N GLU A 331 -22.28 4.04 5.70
CA GLU A 331 -21.70 5.39 5.72
C GLU A 331 -21.47 6.00 4.33
N GLN A 332 -22.17 5.51 3.31
CA GLN A 332 -22.09 6.03 1.94
C GLN A 332 -23.28 6.94 1.63
N ASP A 333 -23.01 8.03 0.92
CA ASP A 333 -24.04 8.85 0.27
C ASP A 333 -24.64 8.04 -0.88
N ARG A 334 -25.86 7.55 -0.67
CA ARG A 334 -26.66 6.82 -1.67
C ARG A 334 -27.95 7.57 -1.99
N GLY A 335 -28.06 8.84 -1.60
CA GLY A 335 -29.28 9.62 -1.76
C GLY A 335 -30.47 9.10 -0.95
N THR A 336 -30.22 8.40 0.16
CA THR A 336 -31.27 7.76 0.97
C THR A 336 -31.81 8.66 2.08
N GLU A 337 -31.42 9.93 2.10
CA GLU A 337 -31.86 10.93 3.10
C GLU A 337 -31.67 10.45 4.56
N GLY A 338 -30.62 9.65 4.81
CA GLY A 338 -30.33 9.10 6.14
C GLY A 338 -31.04 7.78 6.45
N ALA A 339 -31.84 7.23 5.53
CA ALA A 339 -32.34 5.87 5.61
C ALA A 339 -31.29 4.85 5.13
N LEU A 340 -31.49 3.57 5.47
CA LEU A 340 -30.68 2.47 4.93
C LEU A 340 -30.80 2.41 3.40
N CYS A 341 -29.67 2.25 2.72
CA CYS A 341 -29.68 2.05 1.28
C CYS A 341 -30.17 0.65 0.90
N PRO A 342 -30.75 0.47 -0.31
CA PRO A 342 -31.25 -0.84 -0.76
C PRO A 342 -30.20 -1.95 -0.64
N ALA A 343 -28.93 -1.66 -0.92
CA ALA A 343 -27.85 -2.62 -0.79
C ALA A 343 -27.63 -3.09 0.65
N CYS A 344 -27.72 -2.19 1.64
CA CYS A 344 -27.64 -2.57 3.05
C CYS A 344 -28.84 -3.39 3.49
N VAL A 345 -30.05 -3.00 3.06
CA VAL A 345 -31.28 -3.75 3.33
C VAL A 345 -31.16 -5.19 2.81
N THR A 346 -30.80 -5.35 1.53
CA THR A 346 -30.58 -6.68 0.93
C THR A 346 -29.45 -7.45 1.63
N GLY A 347 -28.40 -6.76 2.11
CA GLY A 347 -27.34 -7.39 2.89
C GLY A 347 -27.85 -7.99 4.21
N PHE A 348 -28.64 -7.22 4.97
CA PHE A 348 -29.26 -7.71 6.21
C PHE A 348 -30.22 -8.87 5.96
N GLU A 349 -31.06 -8.77 4.92
CA GLU A 349 -32.01 -9.84 4.56
C GLU A 349 -31.27 -11.12 4.16
N ARG A 350 -30.18 -11.02 3.41
CA ARG A 350 -29.34 -12.17 3.05
C ARG A 350 -28.72 -12.82 4.28
N ASP A 351 -28.24 -12.03 5.23
CA ASP A 351 -27.66 -12.54 6.47
C ASP A 351 -28.69 -13.27 7.35
N ILE A 352 -29.91 -12.72 7.45
CA ILE A 352 -31.03 -13.34 8.17
C ILE A 352 -31.40 -14.67 7.48
N ALA A 353 -31.54 -14.68 6.16
CA ALA A 353 -31.82 -15.89 5.40
C ALA A 353 -30.70 -16.94 5.56
N GLY A 354 -29.43 -16.52 5.49
CA GLY A 354 -28.28 -17.41 5.68
C GLY A 354 -28.22 -18.04 7.08
N ALA A 355 -28.63 -17.32 8.12
CA ALA A 355 -28.77 -17.90 9.46
C ALA A 355 -29.87 -18.96 9.52
N ALA A 356 -31.01 -18.74 8.85
CA ALA A 356 -32.08 -19.72 8.76
C ALA A 356 -31.64 -20.98 7.99
N GLU A 357 -30.93 -20.85 6.87
CA GLU A 357 -30.37 -21.99 6.14
C GLU A 357 -29.37 -22.79 6.99
N LYS A 358 -28.52 -22.11 7.75
CA LYS A 358 -27.58 -22.78 8.67
C LYS A 358 -28.31 -23.60 9.73
N ALA A 359 -29.39 -23.06 10.30
CA ALA A 359 -30.22 -23.78 11.27
C ALA A 359 -30.87 -25.02 10.64
N VAL A 360 -31.39 -24.92 9.41
CA VAL A 360 -31.92 -26.09 8.67
C VAL A 360 -30.85 -27.15 8.47
N ALA A 361 -29.64 -26.75 8.07
CA ALA A 361 -28.53 -27.68 7.87
C ALA A 361 -28.09 -28.37 9.18
N ASP A 362 -28.07 -27.64 10.31
CA ASP A 362 -27.74 -28.22 11.61
C ASP A 362 -28.83 -29.19 12.09
N VAL A 363 -30.12 -28.87 11.90
CA VAL A 363 -31.23 -29.79 12.21
C VAL A 363 -31.18 -31.04 11.35
N ALA A 364 -30.93 -30.91 10.05
CA ALA A 364 -30.84 -32.06 9.13
C ALA A 364 -29.69 -33.03 9.50
N ALA A 365 -28.70 -32.55 10.26
CA ALA A 365 -27.58 -33.36 10.73
C ALA A 365 -27.82 -34.02 12.11
N MET A 366 -28.95 -33.77 12.77
CA MET A 366 -29.30 -34.39 14.06
C MET A 366 -29.97 -35.77 13.85
N ALA A 367 -29.60 -36.76 14.66
CA ALA A 367 -30.25 -38.08 14.63
C ALA A 367 -31.69 -38.05 15.19
N LYS A 368 -31.92 -37.21 16.21
CA LYS A 368 -33.24 -36.97 16.80
C LYS A 368 -33.49 -35.46 16.81
N VAL A 369 -34.47 -35.01 16.03
CA VAL A 369 -34.85 -33.60 15.93
C VAL A 369 -35.91 -33.29 16.99
N PRO A 370 -35.69 -32.30 17.88
CA PRO A 370 -36.74 -31.83 18.78
C PRO A 370 -37.94 -31.27 18.00
N ALA A 371 -39.16 -31.54 18.47
CA ALA A 371 -40.39 -31.16 17.75
C ALA A 371 -40.49 -29.65 17.48
N GLU A 372 -39.96 -28.83 18.39
CA GLU A 372 -39.94 -27.37 18.28
C GLU A 372 -38.97 -26.84 17.19
N TRP A 373 -38.15 -27.71 16.60
CA TRP A 373 -37.25 -27.40 15.49
C TRP A 373 -37.59 -28.13 14.20
N ALA A 374 -38.80 -28.73 14.12
CA ALA A 374 -39.27 -29.42 12.92
C ALA A 374 -39.31 -28.50 11.69
N ASP A 375 -39.65 -27.22 11.87
CA ASP A 375 -39.46 -26.16 10.86
C ASP A 375 -38.46 -25.11 11.36
N ALA A 376 -37.19 -25.48 11.33
CA ALA A 376 -36.10 -24.61 11.78
C ALA A 376 -36.03 -23.28 11.01
N ARG A 377 -36.40 -23.28 9.72
CA ARG A 377 -36.39 -22.08 8.89
C ARG A 377 -37.46 -21.10 9.36
N GLU A 378 -38.72 -21.55 9.45
CA GLU A 378 -39.84 -20.72 9.87
C GLU A 378 -39.60 -20.14 11.26
N ARG A 379 -39.05 -20.95 12.18
CA ARG A 379 -38.73 -20.50 13.53
C ARG A 379 -37.68 -19.38 13.56
N VAL A 380 -36.56 -19.54 12.86
CA VAL A 380 -35.49 -18.52 12.83
C VAL A 380 -36.02 -17.21 12.22
N LEU A 381 -36.78 -17.29 11.13
CA LEU A 381 -37.38 -16.11 10.49
C LEU A 381 -38.43 -15.45 11.41
N GLY A 382 -39.25 -16.22 12.10
CA GLY A 382 -40.23 -15.71 13.07
C GLY A 382 -39.58 -15.00 14.25
N GLU A 383 -38.49 -15.54 14.80
CA GLU A 383 -37.72 -14.87 15.87
C GLU A 383 -37.10 -13.54 15.38
N ALA A 384 -36.61 -13.50 14.14
CA ALA A 384 -36.08 -12.29 13.52
C ALA A 384 -37.15 -11.21 13.33
N GLU A 385 -38.33 -11.58 12.84
CA GLU A 385 -39.47 -10.66 12.66
C GLU A 385 -39.99 -10.12 14.00
N GLN A 386 -40.14 -10.97 15.00
CA GLN A 386 -40.52 -10.54 16.35
C GLN A 386 -39.50 -9.59 16.97
N ALA A 387 -38.20 -9.82 16.76
CA ALA A 387 -37.15 -8.91 17.22
C ALA A 387 -37.21 -7.56 16.50
N ARG A 388 -37.44 -7.57 15.18
CA ARG A 388 -37.66 -6.35 14.38
C ARG A 388 -38.85 -5.55 14.92
N GLU A 389 -39.95 -6.23 15.23
CA GLU A 389 -41.17 -5.60 15.72
C GLU A 389 -40.97 -5.00 17.12
N ARG A 390 -40.32 -5.72 18.03
CA ARG A 390 -39.98 -5.19 19.36
C ARG A 390 -39.08 -3.95 19.26
N ALA A 391 -38.10 -3.96 18.36
CA ALA A 391 -37.25 -2.80 18.11
C ALA A 391 -38.07 -1.62 17.56
N ARG A 392 -38.98 -1.87 16.62
CA ARG A 392 -39.90 -0.85 16.07
C ARG A 392 -40.80 -0.25 17.16
N GLN A 393 -41.40 -1.07 18.00
CA GLN A 393 -42.23 -0.62 19.14
C GLN A 393 -41.42 0.16 20.18
N GLY A 394 -40.13 -0.17 20.33
CA GLY A 394 -39.18 0.58 21.15
C GLY A 394 -38.65 1.87 20.53
N GLY A 395 -39.12 2.27 19.34
CA GLY A 395 -38.69 3.50 18.65
C GLY A 395 -37.35 3.38 17.94
N ALA A 396 -36.85 2.17 17.68
CA ALA A 396 -35.64 1.98 16.90
C ALA A 396 -35.84 2.43 15.45
N ASP A 397 -34.82 3.06 14.89
CA ASP A 397 -34.76 3.44 13.47
C ASP A 397 -34.64 2.21 12.56
N GLY A 398 -34.59 2.44 11.24
CA GLY A 398 -34.49 1.35 10.26
C GLY A 398 -33.27 0.46 10.49
N LEU A 399 -32.11 1.03 10.84
CA LEU A 399 -30.90 0.26 11.13
C LEU A 399 -31.05 -0.58 12.39
N GLY A 400 -31.55 -0.01 13.48
CA GLY A 400 -31.78 -0.71 14.74
C GLY A 400 -32.77 -1.87 14.58
N GLN A 401 -33.81 -1.69 13.77
CA GLN A 401 -34.76 -2.76 13.43
C GLN A 401 -34.08 -3.94 12.71
N PHE A 402 -33.25 -3.68 11.69
CA PHE A 402 -32.55 -4.74 10.94
C PHE A 402 -31.45 -5.41 11.77
N LEU A 403 -30.70 -4.67 12.58
CA LEU A 403 -29.70 -5.23 13.49
C LEU A 403 -30.34 -6.15 14.54
N ALA A 404 -31.47 -5.75 15.14
CA ALA A 404 -32.21 -6.59 16.07
C ALA A 404 -32.66 -7.91 15.43
N ALA A 405 -33.20 -7.85 14.21
CA ALA A 405 -33.60 -9.02 13.45
C ALA A 405 -32.42 -9.95 13.12
N GLN A 406 -31.29 -9.40 12.64
CA GLN A 406 -30.08 -10.16 12.32
C GLN A 406 -29.49 -10.84 13.56
N MET A 407 -29.41 -10.14 14.69
CA MET A 407 -28.90 -10.71 15.95
C MET A 407 -29.80 -11.85 16.46
N ALA A 408 -31.13 -11.68 16.40
CA ALA A 408 -32.07 -12.72 16.77
C ALA A 408 -31.92 -13.97 15.88
N ALA A 409 -31.85 -13.79 14.55
CA ALA A 409 -31.66 -14.89 13.60
C ALA A 409 -30.35 -15.67 13.88
N ARG A 410 -29.24 -14.97 14.10
CA ARG A 410 -27.94 -15.59 14.43
C ARG A 410 -27.97 -16.30 15.78
N SER A 411 -28.65 -15.73 16.77
CA SER A 411 -28.81 -16.34 18.09
C SER A 411 -29.61 -17.65 18.01
N ALA A 412 -30.73 -17.64 17.28
CA ALA A 412 -31.56 -18.82 17.04
C ALA A 412 -30.77 -19.93 16.33
N ALA A 413 -30.06 -19.60 15.25
CA ALA A 413 -29.20 -20.55 14.54
C ALA A 413 -28.07 -21.12 15.43
N THR A 414 -27.49 -20.30 16.31
CA THR A 414 -26.48 -20.75 17.28
C THR A 414 -27.07 -21.69 18.33
N ALA A 415 -28.32 -21.47 18.75
CA ALA A 415 -29.02 -22.36 19.67
C ALA A 415 -29.22 -23.76 19.05
N VAL A 416 -29.63 -23.82 17.78
CA VAL A 416 -29.73 -25.09 17.02
C VAL A 416 -28.38 -25.78 16.93
N HIS A 417 -27.32 -25.04 16.61
CA HIS A 417 -25.98 -25.59 16.53
C HIS A 417 -25.54 -26.23 17.86
N ARG A 418 -25.83 -25.58 19.00
CA ARG A 418 -25.55 -26.15 20.33
C ARG A 418 -26.36 -27.41 20.61
N LEU A 419 -27.63 -27.45 20.22
CA LEU A 419 -28.46 -28.65 20.34
C LEU A 419 -27.87 -29.81 19.53
N ARG A 420 -27.36 -29.55 18.32
CA ARG A 420 -26.69 -30.56 17.49
C ARG A 420 -25.44 -31.10 18.17
N MET A 421 -24.62 -30.22 18.74
CA MET A 421 -23.41 -30.67 19.44
C MET A 421 -23.75 -31.51 20.67
N ALA A 422 -24.80 -31.16 21.41
CA ALA A 422 -25.26 -31.94 22.55
C ALA A 422 -25.76 -33.35 22.15
N THR A 423 -26.47 -33.50 21.02
CA THR A 423 -26.93 -34.82 20.56
C THR A 423 -25.78 -35.72 20.10
N LEU A 424 -24.70 -35.15 19.55
CA LEU A 424 -23.50 -35.90 19.22
C LEU A 424 -22.75 -36.41 20.47
N ASP A 425 -22.80 -35.66 21.57
CA ASP A 425 -22.18 -36.08 22.83
C ASP A 425 -23.00 -37.19 23.51
N ASP A 426 -24.33 -37.15 23.46
CA ASP A 426 -25.20 -38.22 23.99
C ASP A 426 -24.96 -39.57 23.29
N ASP A 427 -24.83 -39.56 21.95
CA ASP A 427 -24.51 -40.77 21.16
C ASP A 427 -23.14 -41.36 21.53
N ARG A 428 -22.23 -40.55 22.06
CA ARG A 428 -20.92 -41.02 22.55
C ARG A 428 -21.01 -41.74 23.89
N HIS A 429 -21.98 -41.39 24.73
CA HIS A 429 -22.18 -41.99 26.04
C HIS A 429 -22.97 -43.31 25.95
N ASP A 430 -23.88 -43.43 24.98
CA ASP A 430 -24.62 -44.66 24.71
C ASP A 430 -23.84 -45.70 23.89
N ARG A 431 -22.68 -45.33 23.33
CA ARG A 431 -21.80 -46.28 22.66
C ARG A 431 -21.26 -47.26 23.72
N PRO A 432 -21.55 -48.57 23.64
CA PRO A 432 -21.02 -49.55 24.57
C PRO A 432 -19.51 -49.35 24.64
N GLN A 433 -18.96 -49.09 25.83
CA GLN A 433 -17.52 -49.03 26.00
C GLN A 433 -16.97 -50.32 25.44
N GLU A 434 -16.24 -50.20 24.33
CA GLU A 434 -15.46 -51.30 23.80
C GLU A 434 -14.60 -51.79 24.98
N PRO A 435 -14.77 -53.05 25.42
CA PRO A 435 -14.08 -53.53 26.61
C PRO A 435 -12.61 -53.22 26.42
N PRO A 436 -11.94 -52.61 27.41
CA PRO A 436 -10.56 -52.17 27.25
C PRO A 436 -9.77 -53.35 26.72
N ALA A 437 -9.19 -53.18 25.53
CA ALA A 437 -8.34 -54.18 24.93
C ALA A 437 -7.34 -54.62 26.00
N ALA A 438 -7.29 -55.93 26.26
CA ALA A 438 -6.40 -56.50 27.26
C ALA A 438 -5.00 -55.90 27.08
N PRO A 439 -4.31 -55.49 28.15
CA PRO A 439 -3.06 -54.77 28.05
C PRO A 439 -2.05 -55.63 27.31
N GLU A 440 -1.86 -55.34 26.03
CA GLU A 440 -0.71 -55.83 25.29
C GLU A 440 0.51 -55.25 25.97
N THR A 441 1.36 -56.12 26.51
CA THR A 441 2.63 -55.80 27.15
C THR A 441 3.51 -55.02 26.18
N ALA A 442 3.38 -53.69 26.22
CA ALA A 442 4.25 -52.79 25.50
C ALA A 442 5.68 -52.92 26.08
N PRO A 443 6.71 -53.05 25.22
CA PRO A 443 8.09 -53.06 25.68
C PRO A 443 8.41 -51.74 26.40
N ALA A 444 9.16 -51.86 27.50
CA ALA A 444 9.58 -50.74 28.34
C ALA A 444 10.23 -49.63 27.52
N VAL A 445 9.47 -48.57 27.26
CA VAL A 445 10.00 -47.32 26.72
C VAL A 445 10.79 -46.67 27.86
N PRO A 446 12.08 -46.33 27.66
CA PRO A 446 12.84 -45.61 28.67
C PRO A 446 12.11 -44.30 29.00
N ALA A 447 11.87 -44.07 30.28
CA ALA A 447 11.25 -42.87 30.80
C ALA A 447 12.05 -41.64 30.34
N MET A 448 11.59 -40.98 29.28
CA MET A 448 12.00 -39.63 28.98
C MET A 448 11.39 -38.73 30.07
N PRO A 449 12.17 -37.84 30.70
CA PRO A 449 11.63 -36.87 31.63
C PRO A 449 10.62 -36.00 30.88
N VAL A 450 9.37 -36.11 31.27
CA VAL A 450 8.27 -35.26 30.83
C VAL A 450 8.58 -33.85 31.34
N MET A 451 9.25 -33.05 30.52
CA MET A 451 9.40 -31.59 30.69
C MET A 451 8.10 -30.89 30.22
N TYR A 452 6.96 -31.30 30.77
CA TYR A 452 5.72 -30.51 30.78
C TYR A 452 5.60 -30.01 32.22
N GLY A 453 5.87 -28.74 32.48
CA GLY A 453 4.91 -27.66 32.23
C GLY A 453 4.28 -27.37 33.59
N ALA A 454 4.68 -26.29 34.24
CA ALA A 454 4.11 -25.91 35.53
C ALA A 454 2.59 -25.77 35.39
N ASP A 455 1.84 -26.22 36.40
CA ASP A 455 0.38 -26.06 36.42
C ASP A 455 0.03 -24.59 36.11
N PRO A 456 -0.90 -24.35 35.16
CA PRO A 456 -1.22 -23.00 34.72
C PRO A 456 -1.68 -22.14 35.90
N ALA A 457 -0.85 -21.18 36.30
CA ALA A 457 -1.11 -20.29 37.42
C ALA A 457 -1.90 -19.05 36.95
N PRO A 458 -2.73 -18.42 37.81
CA PRO A 458 -3.38 -17.17 37.46
C PRO A 458 -2.34 -16.07 37.21
N CYS A 459 -2.54 -15.32 36.13
CA CYS A 459 -1.72 -14.19 35.73
C CYS A 459 -1.79 -13.09 36.79
N THR A 460 -0.63 -12.63 37.26
CA THR A 460 -0.50 -11.59 38.29
C THR A 460 -0.60 -10.17 37.74
N GLY A 461 -0.65 -10.02 36.41
CA GLY A 461 -0.75 -8.72 35.74
C GLY A 461 -2.10 -8.03 35.89
N VAL A 462 -2.10 -6.71 35.72
CA VAL A 462 -3.27 -5.85 35.77
C VAL A 462 -3.64 -5.42 34.34
N ARG A 463 -4.93 -5.25 34.06
CA ARG A 463 -5.42 -4.65 32.81
C ARG A 463 -5.26 -3.13 32.85
N TRP A 464 -5.35 -2.49 31.68
CA TRP A 464 -5.28 -1.03 31.55
C TRP A 464 -6.31 -0.27 32.39
N ASN A 465 -7.40 -0.93 32.81
CA ASN A 465 -8.45 -0.36 33.65
C ASN A 465 -8.23 -0.59 35.16
N GLY A 466 -7.12 -1.19 35.58
CA GLY A 466 -6.81 -1.46 36.99
C GLY A 466 -7.31 -2.79 37.55
N ASP A 467 -8.07 -3.56 36.77
CA ASP A 467 -8.59 -4.87 37.20
C ASP A 467 -7.56 -6.00 36.99
N PRO A 468 -7.57 -7.06 37.83
CA PRO A 468 -6.71 -8.23 37.62
C PRO A 468 -7.00 -8.91 36.27
N CYS A 469 -5.95 -9.39 35.60
CA CYS A 469 -6.05 -9.93 34.23
C CYS A 469 -7.06 -11.08 34.07
N GLY A 470 -7.10 -11.97 35.06
CA GLY A 470 -7.98 -13.14 35.13
C GLY A 470 -7.61 -14.29 34.18
N ARG A 471 -6.52 -14.18 33.42
CA ARG A 471 -6.01 -15.26 32.55
C ARG A 471 -5.08 -16.19 33.31
N THR A 472 -4.89 -17.41 32.82
CA THR A 472 -3.83 -18.30 33.32
C THR A 472 -2.56 -18.14 32.48
N THR A 473 -1.41 -18.49 33.05
CA THR A 473 -0.11 -18.46 32.40
C THR A 473 0.78 -19.58 32.92
N GLU A 474 1.60 -20.14 32.03
CA GLU A 474 2.65 -21.11 32.36
C GLU A 474 4.02 -20.42 32.48
N ALA A 475 4.07 -19.11 32.30
CA ALA A 475 5.30 -18.34 32.36
C ALA A 475 5.79 -18.20 33.81
N GLN A 476 7.09 -18.40 34.02
CA GLN A 476 7.72 -18.36 35.35
C GLN A 476 7.64 -16.98 36.04
N ASP A 477 7.48 -15.90 35.28
CA ASP A 477 7.30 -14.55 35.80
C ASP A 477 5.85 -14.24 36.23
N GLY A 478 4.93 -15.20 36.06
CA GLY A 478 3.52 -15.05 36.44
C GLY A 478 2.72 -14.10 35.55
N LEU A 479 3.27 -13.61 34.43
CA LEU A 479 2.57 -12.75 33.49
C LEU A 479 2.12 -13.53 32.25
N CYS A 480 0.89 -13.30 31.81
CA CYS A 480 0.47 -13.75 30.48
C CYS A 480 1.09 -12.86 29.40
N GLY A 481 1.18 -13.35 28.17
CA GLY A 481 1.78 -12.60 27.06
C GLY A 481 1.20 -11.20 26.85
N VAL A 482 -0.08 -10.98 27.18
CA VAL A 482 -0.72 -9.66 27.07
C VAL A 482 -0.22 -8.67 28.14
N CYS A 483 -0.16 -9.10 29.40
CA CYS A 483 0.34 -8.23 30.48
C CYS A 483 1.85 -7.97 30.34
N ARG A 484 2.61 -8.95 29.84
CA ARG A 484 4.04 -8.76 29.56
C ARG A 484 4.28 -7.71 28.46
N GLY A 485 3.47 -7.74 27.39
CA GLY A 485 3.53 -6.73 26.34
C GLY A 485 3.21 -5.32 26.84
N ALA A 486 2.19 -5.18 27.71
CA ALA A 486 1.84 -3.89 28.31
C ALA A 486 2.97 -3.34 29.19
N GLN A 487 3.58 -4.19 30.03
CA GLN A 487 4.68 -3.78 30.91
C GLN A 487 5.93 -3.35 30.13
N MET A 488 6.21 -3.99 28.99
CA MET A 488 7.30 -3.57 28.11
C MET A 488 7.04 -2.21 27.46
N ALA A 489 5.81 -1.94 27.02
CA ALA A 489 5.43 -0.66 26.42
C ALA A 489 5.57 0.50 27.42
N GLU A 490 5.14 0.31 28.67
CA GLU A 490 5.33 1.31 29.74
C GLU A 490 6.82 1.58 30.01
N HIS A 491 7.67 0.55 29.93
CA HIS A 491 9.11 0.70 30.10
C HIS A 491 9.79 1.45 28.94
N GLU A 492 9.29 1.30 27.71
CA GLU A 492 9.75 2.03 26.53
C GLU A 492 9.32 3.50 26.57
N ASP A 493 8.08 3.80 26.99
CA ASP A 493 7.60 5.17 27.17
C ASP A 493 8.37 5.92 28.27
N LEU A 494 8.71 5.24 29.37
CA LEU A 494 9.57 5.81 30.41
C LEU A 494 11.01 6.01 29.94
N ALA A 495 11.53 5.12 29.08
CA ALA A 495 12.86 5.27 28.50
C ALA A 495 12.95 6.39 27.46
N ALA A 496 11.85 6.72 26.77
CA ALA A 496 11.78 7.83 25.82
C ALA A 496 11.59 9.21 26.49
N ALA A 497 11.18 9.24 27.76
CA ALA A 497 10.97 10.46 28.53
C ALA A 497 12.24 10.99 29.26
N HIS A 498 13.36 10.25 29.16
CA HIS A 498 14.67 10.61 29.69
C HIS A 498 15.67 10.86 28.55
#